data_AF-A0A6G3MHD6-F1
#
_entry.id   AF-A0A6G3MHD6-F1
#
_cell.length_a   1.000
_cell.length_b   1.000
_cell.length_c   1.000
_cell.angle_alpha   90.00
_cell.angle_beta   90.00
_cell.angle_gamma   90.00
#
_symmetry.space_group_name_H-M   'P 1'
#
loop_
_entity.id
_entity.type
_entity.pdbx_description
1 polymer ?
#
loop_
_entity_poly.entity_id
_entity_poly.type
_entity_poly.pdbx_seq_one_letter_code
_entity_poly.pdbx_strand_id
1 'polypeptide(L)'
;MTKEHQFSLVLVVESNLSETEINNTISKVKNEAYFFGATHVCYLNPINRIIVTFDVENNYISSLNRLSTIENIKNVLILDPISNKTRHLSLPTVERNYLISPPPSPPVGWESLEEKAPSLFDAAAAVGEISEMLREELCKTRKVCELVAAKGTNPAIILSQEISEE
;
A
#
# COMPACT_ATOMS: atom_id res chain seq x y z
N MET A 1 -24.71 -16.41 -19.09
CA MET A 1 -23.56 -17.17 -18.57
C MET A 1 -22.73 -16.25 -17.70
N THR A 2 -22.85 -16.34 -16.38
CA THR A 2 -21.99 -15.63 -15.43
C THR A 2 -20.61 -16.26 -15.45
N LYS A 3 -19.58 -15.49 -15.81
CA LYS A 3 -18.19 -15.95 -15.92
C LYS A 3 -17.67 -16.22 -14.51
N GLU A 4 -17.35 -17.47 -14.21
CA GLU A 4 -16.99 -17.93 -12.85
C GLU A 4 -15.61 -17.45 -12.39
N HIS A 5 -14.69 -17.21 -13.33
CA HIS A 5 -13.31 -16.84 -13.06
C HIS A 5 -12.83 -15.75 -14.03
N GLN A 6 -12.08 -14.79 -13.50
CA GLN A 6 -11.41 -13.73 -14.23
C GLN A 6 -9.90 -13.83 -13.99
N PHE A 7 -9.11 -13.82 -15.06
CA PHE A 7 -7.66 -13.93 -15.05
C PHE A 7 -7.07 -12.54 -15.35
N SER A 8 -6.07 -12.11 -14.59
CA SER A 8 -5.54 -10.75 -14.71
C SER A 8 -4.02 -10.73 -14.77
N LEU A 9 -3.49 -9.85 -15.61
CA LEU A 9 -2.06 -9.53 -15.71
C LEU A 9 -1.86 -8.07 -15.34
N VAL A 10 -0.76 -7.79 -14.63
CA VAL A 10 -0.31 -6.41 -14.37
C VAL A 10 1.03 -6.19 -15.05
N LEU A 11 1.02 -5.40 -16.12
CA LEU A 11 2.20 -4.99 -16.86
C LEU A 11 2.81 -3.76 -16.18
N VAL A 12 4.08 -3.87 -15.81
CA VAL A 12 4.87 -2.80 -15.22
C VAL A 12 5.51 -2.00 -16.33
N VAL A 13 5.08 -0.77 -16.53
CA VAL A 13 5.65 0.14 -17.53
C VAL A 13 6.89 0.80 -16.92
N GLU A 14 7.90 1.06 -17.75
CA GLU A 14 9.10 1.79 -17.33
C GLU A 14 8.78 3.20 -16.78
N SER A 15 9.58 3.68 -15.83
CA SER A 15 9.32 4.94 -15.12
C SER A 15 9.74 6.19 -15.88
N ASN A 16 10.70 6.06 -16.82
CA ASN A 16 11.39 7.18 -17.44
C ASN A 16 10.94 7.39 -18.89
N LEU A 17 9.65 7.22 -19.16
CA LEU A 17 9.08 7.37 -20.50
C LEU A 17 8.38 8.73 -20.63
N SER A 18 8.46 9.30 -21.82
CA SER A 18 7.64 10.44 -22.21
C SER A 18 6.17 10.03 -22.38
N GLU A 19 5.25 11.00 -22.32
CA GLU A 19 3.81 10.75 -22.47
C GLU A 19 3.46 10.11 -23.82
N THR A 20 4.18 10.45 -24.88
CA THR A 20 4.00 9.86 -26.22
C THR A 20 4.42 8.40 -26.25
N GLU A 21 5.54 8.04 -25.61
CA GLU A 21 6.00 6.66 -25.47
C GLU A 21 5.03 5.83 -24.65
N ILE A 22 4.52 6.38 -23.54
CA ILE A 22 3.49 5.75 -22.71
C ILE A 22 2.24 5.45 -23.56
N ASN A 23 1.72 6.44 -24.29
CA ASN A 23 0.54 6.27 -25.13
C ASN A 23 0.75 5.25 -26.26
N ASN A 24 1.94 5.23 -26.86
CA ASN A 24 2.31 4.23 -27.85
C ASN A 24 2.38 2.82 -27.25
N THR A 25 3.00 2.65 -26.08
CA THR A 25 3.05 1.38 -25.36
C THR A 25 1.64 0.90 -24.98
N ILE A 26 0.78 1.78 -24.45
CA ILE A 26 -0.62 1.44 -24.14
C ILE A 26 -1.37 0.98 -25.39
N SER A 27 -1.17 1.65 -26.52
CA SER A 27 -1.82 1.30 -27.79
C SER A 27 -1.34 -0.06 -28.31
N LYS A 28 -0.03 -0.34 -28.25
CA LYS A 28 0.55 -1.65 -28.57
C LYS A 28 -0.02 -2.76 -27.67
N VAL A 29 -0.04 -2.53 -26.36
CA VAL A 29 -0.59 -3.48 -25.37
C VAL A 29 -2.08 -3.74 -25.63
N LYS A 30 -2.88 -2.70 -25.90
CA LYS A 30 -4.29 -2.86 -26.23
C LYS A 30 -4.48 -3.74 -27.46
N ASN A 31 -3.76 -3.48 -28.56
CA ASN A 31 -3.89 -4.25 -29.79
C ASN A 31 -3.54 -5.73 -29.58
N GLU A 32 -2.42 -6.02 -28.92
CA GLU A 32 -2.00 -7.39 -28.62
C GLU A 32 -2.97 -8.07 -27.65
N ALA A 33 -3.32 -7.42 -26.55
CA ALA A 33 -4.24 -7.98 -25.56
C ALA A 33 -5.62 -8.31 -26.16
N TYR A 34 -6.19 -7.40 -26.95
CA TYR A 34 -7.46 -7.66 -27.63
C TYR A 34 -7.36 -8.72 -28.72
N PHE A 35 -6.20 -8.85 -29.38
CA PHE A 35 -5.95 -9.96 -30.31
C PHE A 35 -6.03 -11.33 -29.61
N PHE A 36 -5.52 -11.44 -28.37
CA PHE A 36 -5.69 -12.64 -27.55
C PHE A 36 -7.07 -12.75 -26.87
N GLY A 37 -7.99 -11.81 -27.10
CA GLY A 37 -9.32 -11.84 -26.50
C GLY A 37 -9.36 -11.37 -25.06
N ALA A 38 -8.56 -10.35 -24.69
CA ALA A 38 -8.72 -9.64 -23.44
C ALA A 38 -10.09 -8.94 -23.36
N THR A 39 -10.66 -8.91 -22.16
CA THR A 39 -11.95 -8.28 -21.87
C THR A 39 -11.79 -6.80 -21.56
N HIS A 40 -10.78 -6.46 -20.75
CA HIS A 40 -10.48 -5.07 -20.39
C HIS A 40 -8.97 -4.82 -20.34
N VAL A 41 -8.58 -3.64 -20.80
CA VAL A 41 -7.21 -3.10 -20.69
C VAL A 41 -7.28 -1.70 -20.10
N CYS A 42 -6.68 -1.49 -18.93
CA CYS A 42 -6.71 -0.22 -18.20
C CYS A 42 -5.29 0.23 -17.83
N TYR A 43 -4.98 1.50 -18.07
CA TYR A 43 -3.72 2.10 -17.62
C TYR A 43 -3.95 2.93 -16.35
N LEU A 44 -3.12 2.68 -15.34
CA LEU A 44 -3.09 3.37 -14.06
C LEU A 44 -1.90 4.32 -14.03
N ASN A 45 -2.15 5.57 -14.42
CA ASN A 45 -1.12 6.61 -14.54
C ASN A 45 -0.30 6.85 -13.26
N PRO A 46 -0.88 6.91 -12.04
CA PRO A 46 -0.10 7.24 -10.84
C PRO A 46 0.99 6.22 -10.49
N ILE A 47 0.87 4.98 -10.99
CA ILE A 47 1.78 3.88 -10.67
C ILE A 47 2.38 3.22 -11.91
N ASN A 48 2.20 3.78 -13.11
CA ASN A 48 2.68 3.24 -14.38
C ASN A 48 2.40 1.73 -14.54
N ARG A 49 1.14 1.33 -14.34
CA ARG A 49 0.70 -0.07 -14.49
C ARG A 49 -0.37 -0.19 -15.56
N ILE A 50 -0.30 -1.24 -16.38
CA ILE A 50 -1.41 -1.62 -17.27
C ILE A 50 -2.00 -2.92 -16.73
N ILE A 51 -3.29 -2.91 -16.44
CA ILE A 51 -4.05 -4.09 -16.04
C ILE A 51 -4.72 -4.65 -17.29
N VAL A 52 -4.53 -5.94 -17.55
CA VAL A 52 -5.19 -6.68 -18.63
C VAL A 52 -5.99 -7.81 -18.00
N THR A 53 -7.26 -7.93 -18.35
CA THR A 53 -8.16 -8.97 -17.83
C THR A 53 -8.66 -9.88 -18.94
N PHE A 54 -8.83 -11.17 -18.62
CA PHE A 54 -9.32 -12.21 -19.52
C PHE A 54 -10.36 -13.04 -18.78
N ASP A 55 -11.34 -13.55 -19.52
CA ASP A 55 -12.36 -14.46 -18.99
C ASP A 55 -12.05 -15.93 -19.29
N VAL A 56 -11.06 -16.19 -20.14
CA VAL A 56 -10.65 -17.54 -20.57
C VAL A 56 -9.18 -17.73 -20.22
N GLU A 57 -8.88 -18.79 -19.48
CA GLU A 57 -7.52 -19.10 -19.00
C GLU A 57 -6.53 -19.28 -20.17
N ASN A 58 -6.91 -20.00 -21.23
CA ASN A 58 -6.04 -20.23 -22.38
C ASN A 58 -5.62 -18.93 -23.08
N ASN A 59 -6.52 -17.95 -23.17
CA ASN A 59 -6.21 -16.63 -23.74
C ASN A 59 -5.18 -15.89 -22.87
N TYR A 60 -5.39 -15.94 -21.55
CA TYR A 60 -4.47 -15.41 -20.56
C TYR A 60 -3.07 -16.05 -20.69
N ILE A 61 -2.97 -17.38 -20.71
CA ILE A 61 -1.70 -18.11 -20.85
C ILE A 61 -1.01 -17.77 -22.18
N SER A 62 -1.77 -17.74 -23.28
CA SER A 62 -1.21 -17.46 -24.61
C SER A 62 -0.69 -16.03 -24.73
N SER A 63 -1.29 -15.08 -24.01
CA SER A 63 -0.90 -13.67 -24.06
C SER A 63 0.41 -13.37 -23.31
N LEU A 64 0.78 -14.18 -22.30
CA LEU A 64 1.90 -13.91 -21.39
C LEU A 64 3.21 -13.62 -22.12
N ASN A 65 3.66 -14.55 -22.96
CA ASN A 65 4.93 -14.43 -23.69
C ASN A 65 4.94 -13.24 -24.65
N ARG A 66 3.77 -12.92 -25.24
CA ARG A 66 3.67 -11.84 -26.20
C ARG A 66 3.69 -10.48 -25.52
N LEU A 67 2.94 -10.32 -24.44
CA LEU A 67 2.86 -9.08 -23.67
C LEU A 67 4.17 -8.77 -22.94
N SER A 68 4.91 -9.79 -22.49
CA SER A 68 6.23 -9.60 -21.87
C SER A 68 7.32 -9.14 -22.84
N THR A 69 7.08 -9.29 -24.15
CA THR A 69 8.04 -8.90 -25.21
C THR A 69 7.81 -7.46 -25.68
N ILE A 70 6.75 -6.78 -25.22
CA ILE A 70 6.46 -5.42 -25.64
C ILE A 70 7.51 -4.46 -25.06
N GLU A 71 8.03 -3.58 -25.91
CA GLU A 71 8.97 -2.53 -25.51
C GLU A 71 8.43 -1.67 -24.36
N ASN A 72 9.32 -1.27 -23.45
CA ASN A 72 9.02 -0.47 -22.27
C ASN A 72 8.15 -1.16 -21.21
N ILE A 73 7.90 -2.47 -21.35
CA ILE A 73 7.36 -3.31 -20.28
C ILE A 73 8.53 -3.92 -19.52
N LYS A 74 8.72 -3.48 -18.27
CA LYS A 74 9.79 -3.95 -17.39
C LYS A 74 9.50 -5.31 -16.79
N ASN A 75 8.24 -5.57 -16.43
CA ASN A 75 7.84 -6.81 -15.77
C ASN A 75 6.35 -7.10 -16.02
N VAL A 76 5.99 -8.37 -15.94
CA VAL A 76 4.60 -8.84 -15.98
C VAL A 76 4.30 -9.59 -14.69
N LEU A 77 3.39 -9.05 -13.88
CA LEU A 77 2.94 -9.70 -12.66
C LEU A 77 1.71 -10.54 -12.95
N ILE A 78 1.80 -11.81 -12.57
CA ILE A 78 0.71 -12.77 -12.64
C ILE A 78 -0.12 -12.64 -11.37
N LEU A 79 -1.42 -12.42 -11.51
CA LEU A 79 -2.35 -12.39 -10.39
C LEU A 79 -3.13 -13.70 -10.32
N ASP A 80 -3.43 -14.13 -9.10
CA ASP A 80 -4.30 -15.28 -8.88
C ASP A 80 -5.69 -15.03 -9.49
N PRO A 81 -6.32 -16.04 -10.11
CA PRO A 81 -7.64 -15.89 -10.70
C PRO A 81 -8.68 -15.38 -9.69
N ILE A 82 -9.40 -14.33 -10.08
CA ILE A 82 -10.49 -13.78 -9.29
C ILE A 82 -11.73 -14.60 -9.58
N SER A 83 -12.18 -15.39 -8.61
CA SER A 83 -13.49 -16.04 -8.70
C SER A 83 -14.58 -15.03 -8.35
N ASN A 84 -15.62 -14.98 -9.17
CA ASN A 84 -16.84 -14.22 -8.89
C ASN A 84 -17.75 -14.92 -7.86
N LYS A 85 -17.37 -16.11 -7.38
CA LYS A 85 -18.00 -16.70 -6.20
C LYS A 85 -17.70 -15.79 -5.02
N THR A 86 -18.75 -15.42 -4.29
CA THR A 86 -18.68 -14.55 -3.10
C THR A 86 -17.52 -14.98 -2.21
N ARG A 87 -16.42 -14.21 -2.21
CA ARG A 87 -15.29 -14.37 -1.27
C ARG A 87 -15.62 -13.79 0.11
N HIS A 88 -16.90 -13.79 0.47
CA HIS A 88 -17.28 -13.50 1.84
C HIS A 88 -17.07 -14.78 2.62
N LEU A 89 -16.44 -14.67 3.78
CA LEU A 89 -16.60 -15.70 4.79
C LEU A 89 -18.10 -15.95 4.93
N SER A 90 -18.51 -17.21 4.88
CA SER A 90 -19.84 -17.61 5.30
C SER A 90 -20.08 -16.91 6.62
N LEU A 91 -21.18 -16.17 6.74
CA LEU A 91 -21.59 -15.72 8.06
C LEU A 91 -21.62 -16.98 8.93
N PRO A 92 -21.00 -16.97 10.12
CA PRO A 92 -21.15 -18.09 11.03
C PRO A 92 -22.66 -18.35 11.17
N THR A 93 -23.04 -19.63 11.22
CA THR A 93 -24.41 -19.99 11.58
C THR A 93 -24.77 -19.21 12.84
N VAL A 94 -26.01 -18.70 12.93
CA VAL A 94 -26.51 -18.02 14.13
C VAL A 94 -26.66 -19.06 15.25
N GLU A 95 -25.54 -19.60 15.70
CA GLU A 95 -25.41 -20.33 16.92
C GLU A 95 -25.16 -19.32 18.02
N ARG A 96 -25.49 -19.72 19.26
CA ARG A 96 -25.39 -18.87 20.44
C ARG A 96 -24.06 -18.12 20.41
N ASN A 97 -24.14 -16.81 20.12
CA ASN A 97 -23.04 -15.88 20.29
C ASN A 97 -22.69 -15.92 21.78
N TYR A 98 -21.78 -16.83 22.16
CA TYR A 98 -20.98 -16.61 23.34
C TYR A 98 -20.19 -15.38 22.98
N LEU A 99 -20.73 -14.23 23.41
CA LEU A 99 -19.98 -13.03 23.65
C LEU A 99 -18.86 -13.46 24.60
N ILE A 100 -17.78 -14.03 24.05
CA ILE A 100 -16.47 -13.79 24.64
C ILE A 100 -16.41 -12.28 24.54
N SER A 101 -16.70 -11.66 25.67
CA SER A 101 -17.02 -10.26 25.82
C SER A 101 -16.09 -9.38 24.99
N PRO A 102 -16.47 -8.14 24.65
CA PRO A 102 -15.45 -7.16 24.34
C PRO A 102 -14.35 -7.21 25.44
N PRO A 103 -13.09 -6.89 25.09
CA PRO A 103 -11.99 -6.94 26.04
C PRO A 103 -12.39 -6.24 27.35
N PRO A 104 -11.89 -6.72 28.51
CA PRO A 104 -12.36 -6.26 29.81
C PRO A 104 -12.39 -4.73 29.84
N SER A 105 -13.52 -4.19 30.30
CA SER A 105 -13.72 -2.78 30.60
C SER A 105 -12.46 -2.17 31.22
N PRO A 106 -12.15 -0.90 30.94
CA PRO A 106 -10.94 -0.28 31.43
C PRO A 106 -10.86 -0.41 32.96
N PRO A 107 -9.64 -0.46 33.54
CA PRO A 107 -9.45 -0.69 34.97
C PRO A 107 -10.29 0.24 35.83
N VAL A 108 -10.67 -0.24 37.02
CA VAL A 108 -11.39 0.57 38.01
C VAL A 108 -10.61 1.85 38.27
N GLY A 109 -11.25 3.01 38.04
CA GLY A 109 -10.64 4.34 38.16
C GLY A 109 -10.18 4.97 36.84
N TRP A 110 -10.36 4.31 35.70
CA TRP A 110 -10.16 4.91 34.38
C TRP A 110 -11.34 5.81 34.03
N GLU A 111 -11.14 7.12 34.05
CA GLU A 111 -12.09 8.09 33.53
C GLU A 111 -11.78 8.39 32.06
N SER A 112 -12.80 8.46 31.21
CA SER A 112 -12.63 8.99 29.87
C SER A 112 -12.23 10.45 29.98
N LEU A 113 -10.98 10.77 29.61
CA LEU A 113 -10.57 12.15 29.44
C LEU A 113 -11.29 12.70 28.20
N GLU A 114 -11.88 13.88 28.32
CA GLU A 114 -12.39 14.60 27.15
C GLU A 114 -11.20 14.97 26.27
N GLU A 115 -11.08 14.29 25.12
CA GLU A 115 -10.09 14.66 24.12
C GLU A 115 -10.39 16.08 23.64
N LYS A 116 -9.39 16.95 23.73
CA LYS A 116 -9.51 18.29 23.15
C LYS A 116 -9.70 18.16 21.64
N ALA A 117 -10.55 19.00 21.07
CA ALA A 117 -10.65 19.12 19.62
C ALA A 117 -9.23 19.29 19.03
N PRO A 118 -8.94 18.68 17.86
CA PRO A 118 -7.63 18.82 17.22
C PRO A 118 -7.32 20.31 17.12
N SER A 119 -6.12 20.70 17.58
CA SER A 119 -5.70 22.09 17.51
C SER A 119 -5.72 22.52 16.03
N LEU A 120 -6.31 23.68 15.74
CA LEU A 120 -6.29 24.31 14.41
C LEU A 120 -4.87 24.76 13.99
N PHE A 121 -3.85 24.34 14.72
CA PHE A 121 -2.47 24.62 14.36
C PHE A 121 -2.13 23.84 13.10
N ASP A 122 -1.66 24.57 12.10
CA ASP A 122 -1.11 24.01 10.87
C ASP A 122 -0.06 22.97 11.27
N ALA A 123 -0.32 21.68 11.00
CA ALA A 123 0.43 20.58 11.58
C ALA A 123 1.94 20.68 11.26
N ALA A 124 2.29 21.35 10.16
CA ALA A 124 3.67 21.65 9.79
C ALA A 124 4.34 22.70 10.70
N ALA A 125 3.61 23.75 11.12
CA ALA A 125 4.13 24.79 12.01
C ALA A 125 4.34 24.25 13.44
N ALA A 126 3.40 23.43 13.93
CA ALA A 126 3.51 22.82 15.26
C ALA A 126 4.68 21.85 15.38
N VAL A 127 5.00 21.09 14.33
CA VAL A 127 6.18 20.19 14.33
C VAL A 127 7.48 20.99 14.38
N GLY A 128 7.54 22.14 13.72
CA GLY A 128 8.68 23.06 13.78
C GLY A 128 8.92 23.59 15.19
N GLU A 129 7.88 24.12 15.83
CA GLU A 129 7.94 24.64 17.20
C GLU A 129 8.32 23.55 18.22
N ILE A 130 7.72 22.36 18.11
CA ILE A 130 8.07 21.21 18.98
C ILE A 130 9.54 20.83 18.77
N SER A 131 10.04 20.84 17.53
CA SER A 131 11.43 20.53 17.21
C SER A 131 12.40 21.54 17.83
N GLU A 132 12.07 22.83 17.84
CA GLU A 132 12.89 23.86 18.49
C GLU A 132 12.87 23.74 20.02
N MET A 133 11.70 23.56 20.62
CA MET A 133 11.58 23.33 22.06
C MET A 133 12.40 22.10 22.52
N LEU A 134 12.38 21.02 21.72
CA LEU A 134 13.13 19.81 22.02
C LEU A 134 14.65 20.05 21.90
N ARG A 135 15.09 20.83 20.90
CA ARG A 135 16.50 21.23 20.77
C ARG A 135 16.96 22.07 21.95
N GLU A 136 16.16 23.04 22.39
CA GLU A 136 16.50 23.90 23.53
C GLU A 136 16.65 23.09 24.81
N GLU A 137 15.74 22.16 25.10
CA GLU A 137 15.85 21.30 26.28
C GLU A 137 17.04 20.34 26.21
N LEU A 138 17.31 19.75 25.04
CA LEU A 138 18.50 18.92 24.86
C LEU A 138 19.79 19.74 25.06
N CYS A 139 19.85 20.98 24.58
CA CYS A 139 21.00 21.88 24.79
C CYS A 139 21.23 22.23 26.27
N LYS A 140 20.19 22.33 27.11
CA LYS A 140 20.33 22.59 28.55
C LYS A 140 21.08 21.47 29.27
N THR A 141 21.02 20.24 28.77
CA THR A 141 21.65 19.09 29.43
C THR A 141 23.16 18.97 29.21
N ARG A 142 23.81 19.85 28.41
CA ARG A 142 25.25 19.80 28.06
C ARG A 142 25.74 18.44 27.52
N LYS A 143 24.83 17.56 27.14
CA LYS A 143 25.13 16.24 26.58
C LYS A 143 24.90 16.29 25.08
N VAL A 144 25.89 15.80 24.32
CA VAL A 144 25.71 15.54 22.89
C VAL A 144 24.89 14.26 22.78
N CYS A 145 23.71 14.35 22.17
CA CYS A 145 22.85 13.19 21.94
C CYS A 145 22.64 13.02 20.44
N GLU A 146 22.87 11.81 19.95
CA GLU A 146 22.58 11.46 18.56
C GLU A 146 21.14 10.94 18.45
N LEU A 147 20.41 11.45 17.46
CA LEU A 147 19.06 11.00 17.13
C LEU A 147 19.16 9.79 16.22
N VAL A 148 19.04 8.59 16.78
CA VAL A 148 19.09 7.35 16.00
C VAL A 148 17.69 6.93 15.59
N ALA A 149 17.48 6.72 14.28
CA ALA A 149 16.23 6.18 13.76
C ALA A 149 15.95 4.80 14.34
N ALA A 150 14.75 4.60 14.88
CA ALA A 150 14.35 3.33 15.48
C ALA A 150 14.46 2.17 14.48
N LYS A 151 15.16 1.10 14.86
CA LYS A 151 15.16 -0.15 14.10
C LYS A 151 14.14 -1.11 14.73
N GLY A 152 13.06 -1.40 14.01
CA GLY A 152 12.00 -2.33 14.44
C GLY A 152 10.60 -1.71 14.50
N THR A 153 9.64 -2.44 15.08
CA THR A 153 8.19 -2.13 15.12
C THR A 153 7.77 -1.09 16.17
N ASN A 154 8.70 -0.37 16.78
CA ASN A 154 8.39 0.65 17.79
C ASN A 154 8.75 2.05 17.29
N PRO A 155 7.82 3.03 17.27
CA PRO A 155 8.06 4.37 16.71
C PRO A 155 8.85 5.30 17.63
N ALA A 156 9.51 4.79 18.67
CA ALA A 156 10.20 5.59 19.67
C ALA A 156 11.63 5.97 19.23
N ILE A 157 11.97 7.25 19.29
CA ILE A 157 13.34 7.76 19.08
C ILE A 157 14.16 7.48 20.34
N ILE A 158 15.33 6.84 20.18
CA ILE A 158 16.23 6.50 21.29
C ILE A 158 17.36 7.53 21.33
N LEU A 159 17.60 8.13 22.50
CA LEU A 159 18.75 9.01 22.74
C LEU A 159 19.95 8.14 23.15
N SER A 160 20.95 8.00 22.29
CA SER A 160 22.23 7.38 22.66
C SER A 160 23.20 8.44 23.19
N GLN A 161 23.78 8.18 24.37
CA GLN A 161 24.87 9.00 24.93
C GLN A 161 26.20 8.47 24.40
N GLU A 162 27.06 9.34 23.89
CA GLU A 162 28.50 9.04 23.84
C GLU A 162 29.01 9.01 25.28
N ILE A 163 29.50 7.84 25.71
CA ILE A 163 30.26 7.73 26.96
C ILE A 163 31.64 8.30 26.63
N SER A 164 31.94 9.50 27.13
CA SER A 164 33.31 9.98 27.22
C SER A 164 34.05 9.06 28.20
N GLU A 165 34.93 8.21 27.67
CA GLU A 165 35.94 7.52 28.47
C GLU A 165 36.93 8.58 28.99
N GLU A 166 36.91 8.82 30.31
CA GLU A 166 38.06 9.35 31.07
C GLU A 166 38.93 8.20 31.56
#